data_AF-A0A2N9LRT7-F1
#
_entry.id   AF-A0A2N9LRT7-F1
#
_cell.length_a   1.000
_cell.length_b   1.000
_cell.length_c   1.000
_cell.angle_alpha   90.00
_cell.angle_beta   90.00
_cell.angle_gamma   90.00
#
_symmetry.space_group_name_H-M   'P 1'
#
loop_
_entity.id
_entity.type
_entity.pdbx_description
1 polymer ?
#
loop_
_entity_poly.entity_id
_entity_poly.type
_entity_poly.pdbx_seq_one_letter_code
_entity_poly.pdbx_strand_id
1 'polypeptide(L)'
;MSVRASRKRSRTDWERIKKMKDREIDVSENPELDGVFFKEAIWWPGPKQQITLRLDPDVLTYFRKRGRGYQTAINAVLRKYVEAHKSRASGP
;
A
#
# COMPACT_ATOMS: atom_id res chain seq x y z
N MET A 1 23.24 -0.74 8.86
CA MET A 1 22.28 -1.84 9.09
C MET A 1 22.82 -3.10 8.42
N SER A 2 22.94 -4.22 9.14
CA SER A 2 23.46 -5.48 8.61
C SER A 2 22.29 -6.38 8.21
N VAL A 3 22.09 -6.57 6.90
CA VAL A 3 21.09 -7.50 6.38
C VAL A 3 21.63 -8.91 6.61
N ARG A 4 21.00 -9.69 7.51
CA ARG A 4 21.34 -11.11 7.71
C ARG A 4 21.04 -11.85 6.41
N ALA A 5 22.09 -12.19 5.65
CA ALA A 5 21.97 -13.09 4.50
C ALA A 5 21.43 -14.46 4.97
N SER A 6 20.50 -15.02 4.19
CA SER A 6 19.97 -16.37 4.42
C SER A 6 21.12 -17.38 4.52
N ARG A 7 21.13 -18.21 5.57
CA ARG A 7 22.15 -19.27 5.77
C ARG A 7 22.08 -20.38 4.71
N LYS A 8 21.01 -20.44 3.91
CA LYS A 8 20.82 -21.45 2.87
C LYS A 8 21.45 -20.98 1.57
N ARG A 9 22.30 -21.81 0.95
CA ARG A 9 22.80 -21.57 -0.40
C ARG A 9 21.61 -21.47 -1.37
N SER A 10 21.55 -20.38 -2.12
CA SER A 10 20.58 -20.23 -3.21
C SER A 10 20.81 -21.35 -4.22
N ARG A 11 19.75 -22.02 -4.63
CA ARG A 11 19.78 -23.03 -5.71
C ARG A 11 19.60 -22.39 -7.10
N THR A 12 19.54 -21.06 -7.15
CA THR A 12 19.34 -20.30 -8.37
C THR A 12 20.65 -20.18 -9.13
N ASP A 13 20.62 -20.51 -10.42
CA ASP A 13 21.71 -20.22 -11.34
C ASP A 13 21.72 -18.73 -11.70
N TRP A 14 22.52 -17.95 -10.97
CA TRP A 14 22.61 -16.50 -11.13
C TRP A 14 23.31 -16.08 -12.41
N GLU A 15 24.24 -16.89 -12.95
CA GLU A 15 24.95 -16.57 -14.18
C GLU A 15 24.03 -16.73 -15.39
N ARG A 16 23.11 -17.70 -15.38
CA ARG A 16 22.05 -17.81 -16.37
C ARG A 16 21.12 -16.59 -16.34
N ILE A 17 20.64 -16.19 -15.17
CA ILE A 17 19.70 -15.05 -15.03
C ILE A 17 20.34 -13.74 -15.50
N LYS A 18 21.61 -13.48 -15.16
CA LYS A 18 22.32 -12.26 -15.61
C LYS A 18 22.47 -12.15 -17.13
N LYS A 19 22.53 -13.28 -17.84
CA LYS A 19 22.71 -13.34 -19.30
C LYS A 19 21.39 -13.37 -20.07
N MET A 20 20.28 -13.64 -19.38
CA MET A 20 18.95 -13.73 -19.96
C MET A 20 18.50 -12.35 -20.45
N LYS A 21 17.89 -12.30 -21.64
CA LYS A 21 17.31 -11.06 -22.18
C LYS A 21 15.86 -10.93 -21.72
N ASP A 22 15.37 -9.70 -21.55
CA ASP A 22 14.00 -9.43 -21.08
C ASP A 22 12.92 -10.15 -21.91
N ARG A 23 13.09 -10.18 -23.24
CA ARG A 23 12.17 -10.87 -24.17
C ARG A 23 12.07 -12.39 -23.98
N GLU A 24 13.02 -12.99 -23.28
CA GLU A 24 13.05 -14.43 -23.00
C GLU A 24 12.34 -14.76 -21.68
N ILE A 25 11.92 -13.75 -20.91
CA ILE A 25 11.18 -13.91 -19.66
C ILE A 25 9.74 -14.31 -19.99
N ASP A 26 9.32 -15.45 -19.45
CA ASP A 26 7.94 -15.90 -19.54
C ASP A 26 7.08 -15.15 -18.51
N VAL A 27 6.13 -14.36 -19.01
CA VAL A 27 5.18 -13.56 -18.23
C VAL A 27 3.74 -14.09 -18.32
N SER A 28 3.53 -15.30 -18.85
CA SER A 28 2.19 -15.89 -19.03
C SER A 28 1.38 -15.99 -17.73
N GLU A 29 2.04 -16.34 -16.62
CA GLU A 29 1.42 -16.46 -15.29
C GLU A 29 1.16 -15.11 -14.61
N ASN A 30 1.90 -14.06 -15.00
CA ASN A 30 1.77 -12.73 -14.42
C ASN A 30 2.00 -11.68 -15.51
N PRO A 31 0.94 -11.33 -16.27
CA PRO A 31 1.05 -10.38 -17.36
C PRO A 31 1.50 -9.00 -16.86
N GLU A 32 2.07 -8.22 -17.77
CA GLU A 32 2.52 -6.86 -17.45
C GLU A 32 1.34 -5.98 -17.03
N LEU A 33 1.55 -5.22 -15.96
CA LEU A 33 0.56 -4.31 -15.42
C LEU A 33 0.53 -3.05 -16.27
N ASP A 34 -0.64 -2.72 -16.83
CA ASP A 34 -0.82 -1.58 -17.70
C ASP A 34 -1.21 -0.30 -16.93
N GLY A 35 -1.29 0.82 -17.65
CA GLY A 35 -1.71 2.09 -17.05
C GLY A 35 -3.15 2.07 -16.50
N VAL A 36 -4.00 1.14 -16.95
CA VAL A 36 -5.37 0.98 -16.43
C VAL A 36 -5.31 0.38 -15.04
N PHE A 37 -4.47 -0.64 -14.82
CA PHE A 37 -4.24 -1.22 -13.49
C PHE A 37 -3.82 -0.16 -12.46
N PHE A 38 -2.90 0.74 -12.84
CA PHE A 38 -2.40 1.77 -11.92
C PHE A 38 -3.36 2.92 -11.67
N LYS A 39 -4.38 3.14 -12.52
CA LYS A 39 -5.39 4.19 -12.29
C LYS A 39 -6.24 3.92 -11.04
N GLU A 40 -6.51 2.65 -10.75
CA GLU A 40 -7.32 2.24 -9.60
C GLU A 40 -6.48 1.72 -8.43
N ALA A 41 -5.15 1.67 -8.59
CA ALA A 41 -4.25 1.17 -7.56
C ALA A 41 -4.35 1.99 -6.27
N ILE A 42 -4.66 1.30 -5.17
CA ILE A 42 -4.68 1.92 -3.85
C ILE A 42 -3.23 2.04 -3.36
N TRP A 43 -2.73 3.27 -3.29
CA TRP A 43 -1.41 3.54 -2.70
C TRP A 43 -1.36 3.05 -1.26
N TRP A 44 -0.40 2.16 -0.94
CA TRP A 44 -0.11 1.75 0.42
C TRP A 44 0.78 2.82 1.10
N PRO A 45 0.27 3.61 2.04
CA PRO A 45 1.02 4.74 2.61
C PRO A 45 1.97 4.33 3.74
N GLY A 46 2.20 3.04 3.92
CA GLY A 46 3.03 2.52 5.00
C GLY A 46 2.23 2.13 6.26
N PRO A 47 2.93 1.75 7.34
CA PRO A 47 2.31 1.37 8.60
C PRO A 47 1.53 2.54 9.21
N LYS A 48 0.41 2.23 9.88
CA LYS A 48 -0.35 3.24 10.62
C LYS A 48 0.40 3.62 11.88
N GLN A 49 0.49 4.91 12.18
CA GLN A 49 1.00 5.39 13.45
C GLN A 49 -0.09 5.30 14.52
N GLN A 50 0.23 4.67 15.65
CA GLN A 50 -0.66 4.62 16.81
C GLN A 50 -0.55 5.94 17.57
N ILE A 51 -1.65 6.66 17.67
CA ILE A 51 -1.75 7.93 18.41
C ILE A 51 -2.96 7.90 19.34
N THR A 52 -2.94 8.76 20.37
CA THR A 52 -4.11 9.04 21.21
C THR A 52 -4.88 10.22 20.60
N LEU A 53 -6.07 9.96 20.07
CA LEU A 53 -6.97 10.96 19.51
C LEU A 53 -8.28 11.00 20.31
N ARG A 54 -8.76 12.20 20.63
CA ARG A 54 -10.08 12.40 21.23
C ARG A 54 -11.11 12.60 20.13
N LEU A 55 -12.22 11.90 20.21
CA LEU A 55 -13.36 11.99 19.31
C LEU A 55 -14.62 12.20 20.14
N ASP A 56 -15.59 12.92 19.58
CA ASP A 56 -16.87 13.10 20.24
C ASP A 56 -17.60 11.75 20.43
N PRO A 57 -18.35 11.57 21.52
CA PRO A 57 -18.98 10.29 21.84
C PRO A 57 -19.94 9.77 20.76
N ASP A 58 -20.68 10.67 20.11
CA ASP A 58 -21.64 10.38 19.05
C ASP A 58 -20.93 9.89 17.77
N VAL A 59 -19.83 10.55 17.38
CA VAL A 59 -18.99 10.15 16.25
C VAL A 59 -18.42 8.75 16.49
N LEU A 60 -17.84 8.52 17.68
CA LEU A 60 -17.29 7.20 18.02
C LEU A 60 -18.39 6.12 18.02
N THR A 61 -19.57 6.44 18.54
CA THR A 61 -20.72 5.54 18.58
C THR A 61 -21.19 5.19 17.16
N TYR A 62 -21.28 6.17 16.26
CA TYR A 62 -21.65 5.95 14.87
C TYR A 62 -20.72 4.96 14.17
N PHE A 63 -19.40 5.12 14.31
CA PHE A 63 -18.44 4.20 13.67
C PHE A 63 -18.44 2.82 14.33
N ARG A 64 -18.59 2.73 15.66
CA ARG A 64 -18.64 1.43 16.37
C ARG A 64 -19.85 0.59 15.98
N LYS A 65 -21.00 1.19 15.63
CA LYS A 65 -22.20 0.46 15.16
C LYS A 65 -21.94 -0.41 13.93
N ARG A 66 -20.93 -0.09 13.13
CA ARG A 66 -20.54 -0.87 11.93
C ARG A 66 -19.70 -2.11 12.23
N GLY A 67 -19.35 -2.35 13.49
CA GLY A 67 -18.64 -3.55 13.94
C GLY A 67 -17.12 -3.49 13.78
N ARG A 68 -16.51 -4.64 13.49
CA ARG A 68 -15.04 -4.80 13.40
C ARG A 68 -14.50 -3.89 12.29
N GLY A 69 -13.45 -3.13 12.61
CA GLY A 69 -12.81 -2.24 11.64
C GLY A 69 -13.25 -0.76 11.71
N TYR A 70 -14.01 -0.36 12.73
CA TYR A 70 -14.42 1.04 12.91
C TYR A 70 -13.26 2.05 12.85
N GLN A 71 -12.08 1.70 13.39
CA GLN A 71 -10.88 2.55 13.31
C GLN A 71 -10.38 2.72 11.86
N THR A 72 -10.48 1.67 11.05
CA THR A 72 -10.13 1.73 9.62
C THR A 72 -11.09 2.64 8.87
N ALA A 73 -12.38 2.59 9.22
CA ALA A 73 -13.39 3.48 8.64
C ALA A 73 -13.15 4.95 9.02
N ILE A 74 -12.82 5.24 10.29
CA ILE A 74 -12.42 6.59 10.73
C ILE A 74 -11.23 7.08 9.91
N ASN A 75 -10.18 6.27 9.80
CA ASN A 75 -8.99 6.63 9.04
C ASN A 75 -9.29 6.87 7.54
N ALA A 76 -10.20 6.11 6.94
CA ALA A 76 -10.60 6.30 5.54
C ALA A 76 -11.30 7.64 5.32
N VAL A 77 -12.17 8.05 6.25
CA VAL A 77 -12.85 9.37 6.20
C VAL A 77 -11.83 10.50 6.36
N LEU A 78 -10.93 10.41 7.35
CA LEU A 78 -9.87 11.41 7.54
C LEU A 78 -8.97 11.53 6.31
N ARG A 79 -8.63 10.40 5.68
CA ARG A 79 -7.84 10.40 4.44
C ARG A 79 -8.53 11.12 3.30
N LYS A 80 -9.81 10.80 3.03
CA LYS A 80 -10.60 11.48 1.99
C LYS A 80 -10.69 12.99 2.24
N TYR A 81 -10.87 13.40 3.50
CA TYR A 81 -10.85 14.81 3.87
C TYR A 81 -9.49 15.46 3.52
N VAL A 82 -8.38 14.84 3.90
CA VAL A 82 -7.03 15.35 3.59
C VAL A 82 -6.79 15.43 2.09
N GLU A 83 -7.16 14.40 1.31
CA GLU A 83 -6.99 14.39 -0.16
C GLU A 83 -7.77 15.52 -0.83
N ALA A 84 -9.05 15.71 -0.44
CA ALA A 84 -9.87 16.80 -0.95
C ALA A 84 -9.25 18.17 -0.66
N HIS A 85 -8.63 18.36 0.51
CA HIS A 85 -8.04 19.65 0.89
C HIS A 85 -6.62 19.86 0.38
N LYS A 86 -5.84 18.79 0.14
CA LYS A 86 -4.54 18.87 -0.52
C LYS A 86 -4.65 19.35 -1.96
N SER A 87 -5.66 18.89 -2.69
CA SER A 87 -5.92 19.36 -4.07
C SER A 87 -6.21 20.86 -4.17
N ARG A 88 -6.63 21.48 -3.06
CA ARG A 88 -6.96 22.91 -2.98
C ARG A 88 -5.82 23.79 -2.48
N ALA A 89 -4.81 23.20 -1.84
CA ALA A 89 -3.60 23.88 -1.37
C ALA A 89 -2.44 23.82 -2.38
N SER A 90 -2.61 23.09 -3.47
CA SER A 90 -1.63 22.97 -4.56
C SER A 90 -2.16 23.62 -5.84
N GLY A 91 -2.26 24.96 -5.83
CA GLY A 91 -2.26 25.77 -7.05
C GLY A 91 -2.94 27.14 -6.90
N PRO A 92 -2.49 28.17 -7.65
CA PRO A 92 -1.13 28.46 -8.13
C PRO A 92 -0.25 29.15 -7.07
#